data_AF-A0A946WQF0-F1
#
_entry.id   AF-A0A946WQF0-F1
#
_cell.length_a   1.000
_cell.length_b   1.000
_cell.length_c   1.000
_cell.angle_alpha   90.00
_cell.angle_beta   90.00
_cell.angle_gamma   90.00
#
_symmetry.space_group_name_H-M   'P 1'
#
loop_
_entity.id
_entity.type
_entity.pdbx_description
1 polymer ?
#
loop_
_entity_poly.entity_id
_entity_poly.type
_entity_poly.pdbx_seq_one_letter_code
_entity_poly.pdbx_strand_id
1 'polypeptide(L)'
;MKKYNTLKLFICILIATFAVMGCGGGDDLTKYTKIVTFKSAEKAPRDFDSWSFFWQSPTSDSDSKLEYVVLNPDGKIYIQKSFSGSGMTTPGVRNRLDFKKDYAGGDPKLFLRKEVNFSFRAQKGDIVFDQNGLYYFKFFKGGFEGTEVAVMDAVSDQVKKPTR
;
A
#
# COMPACT_ATOMS: atom_id res chain seq x y z
N MET A 1 -65.72 8.43 6.82
CA MET A 1 -65.07 7.36 7.62
C MET A 1 -63.58 7.38 7.33
N LYS A 2 -62.79 7.71 8.34
CA LYS A 2 -61.31 7.77 8.31
C LYS A 2 -60.74 6.37 8.54
N LYS A 3 -59.75 5.96 7.76
CA LYS A 3 -58.66 5.09 8.22
C LYS A 3 -57.34 5.61 7.65
N TYR A 4 -56.64 6.36 8.49
CA TYR A 4 -55.21 6.60 8.38
C TYR A 4 -54.50 5.30 8.72
N ASN A 5 -53.48 4.92 7.94
CA ASN A 5 -52.46 4.01 8.45
C ASN A 5 -51.10 4.70 8.39
N THR A 6 -50.53 4.81 9.57
CA THR A 6 -49.34 5.55 9.96
C THR A 6 -48.11 4.65 9.86
N LEU A 7 -46.92 5.24 9.94
CA LEU A 7 -45.63 4.62 10.33
C LEU A 7 -44.92 3.78 9.23
N LYS A 8 -43.65 3.99 8.84
CA LYS A 8 -42.50 4.66 9.47
C LYS A 8 -41.59 5.31 8.42
N LEU A 9 -41.19 6.53 8.74
CA LEU A 9 -40.01 7.24 8.26
C LEU A 9 -38.74 6.38 8.43
N PHE A 10 -38.01 6.08 7.36
CA PHE A 10 -36.58 5.81 7.44
C PHE A 10 -35.87 6.62 6.35
N ILE A 11 -35.21 7.67 6.84
CA ILE A 11 -34.20 8.47 6.17
C ILE A 11 -32.99 7.56 5.90
N CYS A 12 -32.53 7.49 4.66
CA CYS A 12 -31.11 7.27 4.35
C CYS A 12 -30.76 8.09 3.11
N ILE A 13 -30.33 9.31 3.41
CA ILE A 13 -29.76 10.32 2.53
C ILE A 13 -28.32 9.92 2.17
N LEU A 14 -27.93 10.22 0.92
CA LEU A 14 -26.59 10.30 0.34
C LEU A 14 -25.66 9.08 0.46
N ILE A 15 -25.38 8.44 -0.69
CA ILE A 15 -24.02 7.97 -0.97
C ILE A 15 -23.48 8.76 -2.16
N ALA A 16 -22.36 9.40 -1.88
CA ALA A 16 -21.59 10.30 -2.71
C ALA A 16 -21.26 9.74 -4.10
N THR A 17 -21.59 10.50 -5.14
CA THR A 17 -20.90 10.45 -6.42
C THR A 17 -20.09 11.73 -6.59
N PHE A 18 -18.99 11.83 -5.86
CA PHE A 18 -17.88 12.68 -6.27
C PHE A 18 -17.22 12.01 -7.48
N ALA A 19 -17.80 12.24 -8.66
CA ALA A 19 -17.07 12.09 -9.91
C ALA A 19 -16.09 13.28 -10.00
N VAL A 20 -14.95 13.17 -9.31
CA VAL A 20 -13.81 14.03 -9.60
C VAL A 20 -13.23 13.53 -10.91
N MET A 21 -13.56 14.28 -11.96
CA MET A 21 -12.93 14.22 -13.27
C MET A 21 -11.44 14.59 -13.08
N GLY A 22 -10.59 13.56 -13.07
CA GLY A 22 -9.14 13.67 -13.09
C GLY A 22 -8.58 12.71 -14.13
N CYS A 23 -8.57 13.14 -15.39
CA CYS A 23 -7.73 12.50 -16.41
C CYS A 23 -6.27 12.73 -16.02
N GLY A 24 -5.63 11.71 -15.49
CA GLY A 24 -4.21 11.71 -15.16
C GLY A 24 -3.72 10.29 -15.01
N GLY A 25 -3.36 9.66 -16.13
CA GLY A 25 -2.59 8.41 -16.20
C GLY A 25 -3.09 7.30 -15.27
N GLY A 26 -4.34 6.85 -15.47
CA GLY A 26 -4.85 5.69 -14.76
C GLY A 26 -4.12 4.45 -15.24
N ASP A 27 -3.32 3.85 -14.37
CA ASP A 27 -2.91 2.45 -14.51
C ASP A 27 -4.16 1.64 -14.85
N ASP A 28 -4.15 0.90 -15.96
CA ASP A 28 -5.23 -0.03 -16.27
C ASP A 28 -5.23 -1.14 -15.21
N LEU A 29 -6.01 -0.93 -14.15
CA LEU A 29 -6.12 -1.86 -13.04
C LEU A 29 -6.77 -3.18 -13.45
N THR A 30 -7.42 -3.23 -14.61
CA THR A 30 -8.13 -4.43 -15.10
C THR A 30 -7.19 -5.57 -15.48
N LYS A 31 -5.88 -5.30 -15.64
CA LYS A 31 -4.86 -6.31 -15.93
C LYS A 31 -4.38 -7.11 -14.71
N TYR A 32 -4.84 -6.75 -13.50
CA TYR A 32 -4.45 -7.43 -12.27
C TYR A 32 -5.63 -8.20 -11.67
N THR A 33 -5.37 -9.43 -11.26
CA THR A 33 -6.36 -10.30 -10.61
C THR A 33 -6.53 -9.95 -9.14
N LYS A 34 -5.46 -9.44 -8.51
CA LYS A 34 -5.46 -9.03 -7.10
C LYS A 34 -4.53 -7.85 -6.87
N ILE A 35 -4.96 -6.92 -6.02
CA ILE A 35 -4.15 -5.81 -5.53
C ILE A 35 -4.29 -5.74 -4.01
N VAL A 36 -3.17 -5.69 -3.30
CA VAL A 36 -3.13 -5.49 -1.84
C VAL A 36 -2.28 -4.27 -1.56
N THR A 37 -2.83 -3.28 -0.85
CA THR A 37 -2.13 -2.03 -0.54
C THR A 37 -1.82 -1.93 0.96
N PHE A 38 -0.55 -1.71 1.25
CA PHE A 38 0.00 -1.38 2.54
C PHE A 38 0.22 0.12 2.63
N LYS A 39 -0.44 0.75 3.58
CA LYS A 39 -0.36 2.17 3.86
C LYS A 39 0.39 2.42 5.15
N SER A 40 1.28 3.41 5.20
CA SER A 40 1.89 3.78 6.49
C SER A 40 0.81 4.24 7.48
N ALA A 41 0.85 3.76 8.72
CA ALA A 41 -0.15 4.12 9.74
C ALA A 41 -0.18 5.62 10.06
N GLU A 42 0.94 6.31 9.83
CA GLU A 42 1.10 7.74 10.03
C GLU A 42 1.76 8.39 8.80
N LYS A 43 1.77 9.72 8.78
CA LYS A 43 2.48 10.51 7.77
C LYS A 43 3.99 10.42 8.02
N ALA A 44 4.78 10.26 6.96
CA ALA A 44 6.23 10.19 7.05
C ALA A 44 6.83 11.41 7.78
N PRO A 45 7.91 11.23 8.56
CA PRO A 45 8.52 12.29 9.36
C PRO A 45 9.11 13.41 8.49
N ARG A 46 9.54 14.52 9.11
CA ARG A 46 10.00 15.71 8.36
C ARG A 46 11.47 15.66 7.93
N ASP A 47 12.25 14.77 8.52
CA ASP A 47 13.71 14.81 8.50
C ASP A 47 14.35 13.55 7.92
N PHE A 48 13.56 12.65 7.33
CA PHE A 48 14.09 11.51 6.60
C PHE A 48 14.62 11.91 5.21
N ASP A 49 15.57 11.11 4.72
CA ASP A 49 16.06 11.15 3.33
C ASP A 49 15.99 9.78 2.62
N SER A 50 15.59 8.76 3.36
CA SER A 50 15.40 7.40 2.86
C SER A 50 14.39 6.65 3.73
N TRP A 51 13.78 5.63 3.15
CA TRP A 51 12.89 4.74 3.86
C TRP A 51 12.94 3.33 3.29
N SER A 52 12.51 2.38 4.10
CA SER A 52 12.46 0.98 3.74
C SER A 52 11.09 0.42 4.07
N PHE A 53 10.56 -0.44 3.21
CA PHE A 53 9.40 -1.25 3.52
C PHE A 53 9.84 -2.68 3.84
N PHE A 54 9.51 -3.11 5.05
CA PHE A 54 9.73 -4.46 5.53
C PHE A 54 8.43 -5.23 5.40
N TRP A 55 8.50 -6.41 4.79
CA TRP A 55 7.33 -7.21 4.48
C TRP A 55 7.65 -8.69 4.50
N GLN A 56 6.62 -9.51 4.67
CA GLN A 56 6.71 -10.94 4.54
C GLN A 56 6.06 -11.38 3.23
N SER A 57 6.74 -12.25 2.47
CA SER A 57 6.22 -12.75 1.19
C SER A 57 4.85 -13.42 1.37
N PRO A 58 3.86 -13.09 0.53
CA PRO A 58 2.54 -13.72 0.59
C PRO A 58 2.63 -15.17 0.12
N THR A 59 1.60 -15.95 0.40
CA THR A 59 1.31 -17.12 -0.43
C THR A 59 0.74 -16.65 -1.77
N SER A 60 1.14 -17.31 -2.85
CA SER A 60 0.67 -17.01 -4.20
C SER A 60 0.47 -18.30 -4.99
N ASP A 61 -0.35 -18.25 -6.03
CA ASP A 61 -0.44 -19.36 -6.97
C ASP A 61 0.90 -19.58 -7.69
N SER A 62 1.14 -20.82 -8.15
CA SER A 62 2.42 -21.22 -8.76
C SER A 62 2.78 -20.45 -10.04
N ASP A 63 1.78 -19.88 -10.72
CA ASP A 63 1.95 -19.09 -11.94
C ASP A 63 1.70 -17.59 -11.72
N SER A 64 1.55 -17.17 -10.46
CA SER A 64 1.40 -15.76 -10.11
C SER A 64 2.64 -14.98 -10.46
N LYS A 65 2.45 -13.88 -11.20
CA LYS A 65 3.47 -12.87 -11.46
C LYS A 65 3.21 -11.68 -10.54
N LEU A 66 4.03 -11.57 -9.51
CA LEU A 66 3.94 -10.51 -8.52
C LEU A 66 4.74 -9.28 -8.98
N GLU A 67 4.16 -8.12 -8.81
CA GLU A 67 4.87 -6.84 -8.86
C GLU A 67 4.55 -6.02 -7.62
N TYR A 68 5.43 -5.07 -7.32
CA TYR A 68 5.12 -4.00 -6.39
C TYR A 68 5.11 -2.66 -7.11
N VAL A 69 4.23 -1.78 -6.63
CA VAL A 69 4.07 -0.42 -7.10
C VAL A 69 3.98 0.50 -5.90
N VAL A 70 4.72 1.60 -5.95
CA VAL A 70 4.55 2.71 -5.02
C VAL A 70 4.02 3.88 -5.81
N LEU A 71 2.99 4.54 -5.29
CA LEU A 71 2.45 5.76 -5.89
C LEU A 71 2.95 6.97 -5.13
N ASN A 72 3.27 8.03 -5.86
CA ASN A 72 3.43 9.37 -5.31
C ASN A 72 2.12 9.83 -4.66
N PRO A 73 2.18 10.82 -3.76
CA PRO A 73 0.98 11.44 -3.17
C PRO A 73 0.02 12.08 -4.20
N ASP A 74 0.48 12.39 -5.41
CA ASP A 74 -0.34 12.89 -6.52
C ASP A 74 -0.99 11.76 -7.36
N GLY A 75 -0.77 10.50 -6.99
CA GLY A 75 -1.32 9.33 -7.66
C GLY A 75 -0.48 8.77 -8.80
N LYS A 76 0.60 9.44 -9.22
CA LYS A 76 1.49 8.92 -10.27
C LYS A 76 2.36 7.79 -9.75
N ILE A 77 2.76 6.86 -10.62
CA ILE A 77 3.74 5.83 -10.27
C ILE A 77 5.06 6.48 -9.84
N TYR A 78 5.46 6.22 -8.60
CA TYR A 78 6.80 6.51 -8.12
C TYR A 78 7.79 5.46 -8.63
N ILE A 79 7.41 4.19 -8.51
CA ILE A 79 8.17 3.04 -8.99
C ILE A 79 7.24 1.84 -9.18
N GLN A 80 7.54 1.03 -10.19
CA GLN A 80 6.91 -0.26 -10.44
C GLN A 80 8.00 -1.28 -10.78
N LYS A 81 8.03 -2.43 -10.09
CA LYS A 81 8.96 -3.52 -10.40
C LYS A 81 8.28 -4.88 -10.23
N SER A 82 8.51 -5.78 -11.18
CA SER A 82 8.12 -7.19 -11.08
C SER A 82 9.17 -7.99 -10.32
N PHE A 83 8.72 -8.97 -9.54
CA PHE A 83 9.59 -10.00 -8.98
C PHE A 83 9.72 -11.11 -10.00
N SER A 84 10.96 -11.49 -10.36
CA SER A 84 11.22 -12.67 -11.17
C SER A 84 12.33 -13.49 -10.54
N GLY A 85 12.10 -14.80 -10.37
CA GLY A 85 13.14 -15.79 -10.07
C GLY A 85 13.92 -15.62 -8.75
N SER A 86 13.36 -14.95 -7.73
CA SER A 86 14.05 -14.73 -6.46
C SER A 86 13.31 -15.39 -5.28
N GLY A 87 14.03 -15.74 -4.22
CA GLY A 87 13.44 -16.19 -2.95
C GLY A 87 12.52 -15.17 -2.28
N MET A 88 12.35 -13.98 -2.85
CA MET A 88 11.41 -12.95 -2.40
C MET A 88 9.95 -13.32 -2.67
N THR A 89 9.67 -14.33 -3.50
CA THR A 89 8.31 -14.87 -3.68
C THR A 89 8.09 -16.16 -2.89
N THR A 90 9.09 -16.66 -2.16
CA THR A 90 8.92 -17.82 -1.29
C THR A 90 8.06 -17.43 -0.10
N PRO A 91 6.89 -18.07 0.13
CA PRO A 91 5.97 -17.67 1.18
C PRO A 91 6.64 -17.61 2.56
N GLY A 92 6.34 -16.57 3.33
CA GLY A 92 6.87 -16.40 4.68
C GLY A 92 8.28 -15.81 4.78
N VAL A 93 9.00 -15.65 3.66
CA VAL A 93 10.32 -15.01 3.69
C VAL A 93 10.18 -13.52 4.02
N ARG A 94 11.02 -13.04 4.93
CA ARG A 94 11.10 -11.62 5.28
C ARG A 94 11.96 -10.88 4.27
N ASN A 95 11.43 -9.80 3.75
CA ASN A 95 12.06 -8.97 2.73
C ASN A 95 12.14 -7.52 3.18
N ARG A 96 13.04 -6.80 2.53
CA ARG A 96 13.24 -5.36 2.68
C ARG A 96 13.33 -4.75 1.29
N LEU A 97 12.61 -3.66 1.07
CA LEU A 97 12.71 -2.84 -0.13
C LEU A 97 13.11 -1.43 0.26
N ASP A 98 14.14 -0.93 -0.39
CA ASP A 98 14.90 0.25 0.02
C ASP A 98 14.72 1.41 -0.97
N PHE A 99 14.36 2.58 -0.44
CA PHE A 99 14.06 3.79 -1.20
C PHE A 99 14.90 4.96 -0.71
N LYS A 100 15.86 5.35 -1.54
CA LYS A 100 16.67 6.57 -1.38
C LYS A 100 16.82 7.24 -2.74
N LYS A 101 17.25 8.51 -2.70
CA LYS A 101 17.61 9.25 -3.90
C LYS A 101 18.54 8.41 -4.78
N ASP A 102 18.22 8.34 -6.07
CA ASP A 102 19.01 7.68 -7.13
C ASP A 102 19.19 6.14 -7.01
N TYR A 103 18.43 5.45 -6.15
CA TYR A 103 18.52 3.99 -5.97
C TYR A 103 17.23 3.23 -6.38
N ALA A 104 16.05 3.83 -6.16
CA ALA A 104 14.77 3.22 -6.51
C ALA A 104 13.66 4.28 -6.63
N GLY A 105 13.19 4.53 -7.85
CA GLY A 105 12.16 5.53 -8.16
C GLY A 105 12.77 6.91 -8.40
N GLY A 106 12.93 7.69 -7.33
CA GLY A 106 13.42 9.06 -7.39
C GLY A 106 13.76 9.62 -5.99
N ASP A 107 13.43 10.89 -5.74
CA ASP A 107 13.65 11.50 -4.42
C ASP A 107 12.54 11.09 -3.44
N PRO A 108 12.84 10.32 -2.38
CA PRO A 108 11.81 9.86 -1.44
C PRO A 108 11.23 11.01 -0.59
N LYS A 109 11.84 12.21 -0.59
CA LYS A 109 11.32 13.37 0.15
C LYS A 109 9.99 13.89 -0.38
N LEU A 110 9.54 13.44 -1.55
CA LEU A 110 8.17 13.72 -2.00
C LEU A 110 7.09 13.17 -1.04
N PHE A 111 7.44 12.18 -0.22
CA PHE A 111 6.56 11.62 0.82
C PHE A 111 6.58 12.40 2.14
N LEU A 112 7.37 13.48 2.28
CA LEU A 112 7.44 14.27 3.51
C LEU A 112 6.05 14.72 3.99
N ARG A 113 5.67 14.31 5.21
CA ARG A 113 4.35 14.57 5.82
C ARG A 113 3.17 14.03 5.00
N LYS A 114 3.41 13.00 4.20
CA LYS A 114 2.41 12.25 3.44
C LYS A 114 2.48 10.78 3.87
N GLU A 115 1.39 10.08 3.64
CA GLU A 115 1.36 8.63 3.85
C GLU A 115 2.03 7.96 2.64
N VAL A 116 2.66 6.81 2.89
CA VAL A 116 3.24 5.98 1.82
C VAL A 116 2.21 4.92 1.47
N ASN A 117 1.86 4.81 0.18
CA ASN A 117 1.00 3.75 -0.34
C ASN A 117 1.86 2.77 -1.15
N PHE A 118 1.97 1.54 -0.65
CA PHE A 118 2.77 0.48 -1.21
C PHE A 118 1.86 -0.68 -1.63
N SER A 119 1.71 -0.93 -2.91
CA SER A 119 0.82 -1.95 -3.43
C SER A 119 1.59 -3.15 -3.98
N PHE A 120 1.14 -4.35 -3.67
CA PHE A 120 1.47 -5.55 -4.43
C PHE A 120 0.34 -5.85 -5.41
N ARG A 121 0.69 -6.24 -6.62
CA ARG A 121 -0.27 -6.57 -7.68
C ARG A 121 0.08 -7.93 -8.27
N ALA A 122 -0.91 -8.81 -8.35
CA ALA A 122 -0.82 -10.08 -9.05
C ALA A 122 -1.37 -9.90 -10.46
N GLN A 123 -0.57 -10.17 -11.49
CA GLN A 123 -1.04 -10.16 -12.87
C GLN A 123 -1.87 -11.41 -13.22
N LYS A 124 -1.69 -12.48 -12.44
CA LYS A 124 -2.42 -13.76 -12.56
C LYS A 124 -2.48 -14.44 -11.18
N GLY A 125 -3.53 -15.22 -10.96
CA GLY A 125 -3.74 -15.96 -9.70
C GLY A 125 -4.09 -15.04 -8.53
N ASP A 126 -4.14 -15.59 -7.32
CA ASP A 126 -4.37 -14.82 -6.10
C ASP A 126 -3.07 -14.64 -5.29
N ILE A 127 -3.08 -13.64 -4.41
CA ILE A 127 -2.04 -13.41 -3.41
C ILE A 127 -2.68 -13.17 -2.05
N VAL A 128 -2.14 -13.83 -1.02
CA VAL A 128 -2.66 -13.72 0.35
C VAL A 128 -1.51 -13.42 1.29
N PHE A 129 -1.59 -12.26 1.93
CA PHE A 129 -0.64 -11.87 2.98
C PHE A 129 -1.08 -12.46 4.31
N ASP A 130 -0.11 -12.98 5.08
CA ASP A 130 -0.36 -13.44 6.45
C ASP A 130 -0.85 -12.27 7.30
N GLN A 131 -2.00 -12.41 7.96
CA GLN A 131 -2.60 -11.38 8.80
C GLN A 131 -1.74 -11.03 10.03
N ASN A 132 -0.87 -11.95 10.45
CA ASN A 132 0.07 -11.77 11.55
C ASN A 132 1.50 -11.53 11.05
N GLY A 133 1.68 -11.34 9.74
CA GLY A 133 2.97 -11.05 9.15
C GLY A 133 3.53 -9.70 9.60
N LEU A 134 4.83 -9.52 9.40
CA LEU A 134 5.52 -8.28 9.75
C LEU A 134 5.52 -7.33 8.56
N TYR A 135 4.75 -6.24 8.67
CA TYR A 135 4.67 -5.20 7.65
C TYR A 135 4.82 -3.83 8.29
N TYR A 136 5.90 -3.14 7.97
CA TYR A 136 6.18 -1.83 8.53
C TYR A 136 7.14 -1.02 7.65
N PHE A 137 7.07 0.29 7.81
CA PHE A 137 7.95 1.26 7.20
C PHE A 137 8.98 1.71 8.22
N LYS A 138 10.26 1.79 7.83
CA LYS A 138 11.29 2.49 8.59
C LYS A 138 11.79 3.68 7.81
N PHE A 139 11.99 4.79 8.49
CA PHE A 139 12.48 6.04 7.93
C PHE A 139 13.84 6.36 8.53
N PHE A 140 14.76 6.83 7.69
CA PHE A 140 16.14 7.10 8.07
C PHE A 140 16.59 8.47 7.61
N LYS A 141 17.53 9.03 8.36
CA LYS A 141 18.29 10.23 8.02
C LYS A 141 19.77 9.86 7.88
N GLY A 142 20.39 10.23 6.76
CA GLY A 142 21.74 9.85 6.39
C GLY A 142 21.81 8.55 5.58
N GLY A 143 20.71 8.12 4.94
CA GLY A 143 20.64 6.84 4.23
C GLY A 143 20.28 5.64 5.12
N PHE A 144 20.30 4.44 4.56
CA PHE A 144 19.81 3.20 5.21
C PHE A 144 20.63 2.71 6.41
N GLU A 145 21.86 3.19 6.56
CA GLU A 145 22.75 2.95 7.71
C GLU A 145 22.78 4.15 8.65
N GLY A 146 22.01 5.19 8.35
CA GLY A 146 21.90 6.41 9.14
C GLY A 146 20.98 6.25 10.36
N THR A 147 20.60 7.38 10.93
CA THR A 147 19.74 7.42 12.11
C THR A 147 18.31 7.03 11.76
N GLU A 148 17.77 6.01 12.43
CA GLU A 148 16.33 5.70 12.39
C GLU A 148 15.56 6.85 13.04
N VAL A 149 14.66 7.47 12.28
CA VAL A 149 13.86 8.61 12.76
C VAL A 149 12.40 8.24 13.02
N ALA A 150 11.91 7.13 12.42
CA ALA A 150 10.60 6.58 12.72
C ALA A 150 10.47 5.12 12.27
N VAL A 151 9.63 4.37 12.98
CA VAL A 151 9.11 3.06 12.56
C VAL A 151 7.58 3.14 12.60
N MET A 152 6.93 2.78 11.51
CA MET A 152 5.48 2.86 11.37
C MET A 152 4.95 1.53 10.93
N ASP A 153 3.95 0.99 11.64
CA ASP A 153 3.25 -0.18 11.16
C ASP A 153 2.56 0.11 9.82
N ALA A 154 2.44 -0.92 8.99
CA ALA A 154 1.67 -0.84 7.77
C ALA A 154 0.23 -1.30 8.00
N VAL A 155 -0.72 -0.56 7.45
CA VAL A 155 -2.15 -0.86 7.50
C VAL A 155 -2.60 -1.34 6.13
N SER A 156 -3.26 -2.49 6.10
CA SER A 156 -3.90 -3.06 4.91
C SER A 156 -5.26 -3.63 5.31
N ASP A 157 -6.19 -3.69 4.38
CA ASP A 157 -7.47 -4.40 4.52
C ASP A 157 -7.32 -5.90 4.81
N GLN A 158 -6.18 -6.50 4.43
CA GLN A 158 -5.88 -7.91 4.70
C GLN A 158 -5.15 -8.16 6.03
N VAL A 159 -4.55 -7.13 6.63
CA VAL A 159 -3.69 -7.29 7.81
C VAL A 159 -4.30 -6.54 8.98
N LYS A 160 -4.69 -7.27 10.02
CA LYS A 160 -5.14 -6.65 11.27
C LYS A 160 -3.94 -5.98 11.94
N LYS A 161 -4.14 -4.77 12.47
CA LYS A 161 -3.10 -4.10 13.27
C LYS A 161 -2.54 -5.09 14.30
N PRO A 162 -1.22 -5.33 14.35
CA PRO A 162 -0.66 -6.05 15.47
C PRO A 162 -0.97 -5.23 16.73
N THR A 163 -1.67 -5.84 17.68
CA THR A 163 -1.79 -5.29 19.03
C THR A 163 -0.40 -5.37 19.64
N ARG A 164 0.37 -4.28 19.56
CA ARG A 164 1.62 -4.13 20.32
C ARG A 164 1.31 -3.84 21.78
#